data_AF-A0A377K6Q5-F1
#
_entry.id   AF-A0A377K6Q5-F1
#
_cell.length_a   1.000
_cell.length_b   1.000
_cell.length_c   1.000
_cell.angle_alpha   90.00
_cell.angle_beta   90.00
_cell.angle_gamma   90.00
#
_symmetry.space_group_name_H-M   'P 1'
#
loop_
_entity.id
_entity.type
_entity.pdbx_description
1 polymer ?
#
loop_
_entity_poly.entity_id
_entity_poly.type
_entity_poly.pdbx_seq_one_letter_code
_entity_poly.pdbx_strand_id
1 'polypeptide(L)'
;MLCIGALCVLISTFAVSASSLFYVRYVLNDTGLFTVLVLVQNLVGTVASAPLVPGMVARIGKKNTFLIGALLGTCGYLLFFWVSVWSLPVALVALAIASIGQGVTMTVMWALEADTVEYGEYLTGVRIEGLTYSLFSFTRKCGQAIGGSIPAFILGLSGYIANQAQTPEVIMGIRTSIALVPCGFMLLAFVIIWFYPLTDKKFKEIVVEIDNRKKVQQQLINDITS
;
A
#
# COMPACT_ATOMS: atom_id res chain seq x y z
N MET A 1 1.36 -14.48 3.42
CA MET A 1 0.56 -13.38 3.99
C MET A 1 1.04 -12.01 3.53
N LEU A 2 2.32 -11.65 3.70
CA LEU A 2 2.82 -10.34 3.29
C LEU A 2 2.57 -10.03 1.81
N CYS A 3 2.83 -10.99 0.90
CA CYS A 3 2.54 -10.82 -0.54
C CYS A 3 1.08 -10.47 -0.82
N ILE A 4 0.12 -11.08 -0.11
CA ILE A 4 -1.32 -10.81 -0.30
C ILE A 4 -1.65 -9.40 0.21
N GLY A 5 -1.13 -9.03 1.39
CA GLY A 5 -1.28 -7.67 1.91
C GLY A 5 -0.70 -6.62 0.95
N ALA A 6 0.53 -6.84 0.48
CA ALA A 6 1.19 -5.97 -0.49
C ALA A 6 0.39 -5.82 -1.79
N LEU A 7 -0.13 -6.94 -2.31
CA LEU A 7 -0.97 -6.95 -3.50
C LEU A 7 -2.22 -6.08 -3.30
N CYS A 8 -2.90 -6.18 -2.15
CA CYS A 8 -4.07 -5.35 -1.85
C CYS A 8 -3.73 -3.85 -1.79
N VAL A 9 -2.65 -3.47 -1.10
CA VAL A 9 -2.25 -2.06 -1.00
C VAL A 9 -1.86 -1.51 -2.38
N LEU A 10 -1.16 -2.30 -3.19
CA LEU A 10 -0.78 -1.90 -4.55
C LEU A 10 -1.98 -1.75 -5.48
N ILE A 11 -2.96 -2.66 -5.39
CA ILE A 11 -4.22 -2.52 -6.13
C ILE A 11 -4.89 -1.20 -5.76
N SER A 12 -4.98 -0.90 -4.47
CA SER A 12 -5.55 0.36 -3.96
C SER A 12 -4.83 1.59 -4.56
N THR A 13 -3.50 1.64 -4.47
CA THR A 13 -2.71 2.76 -5.00
C THR A 13 -2.88 2.98 -6.50
N PHE A 14 -2.79 1.90 -7.28
CA PHE A 14 -2.84 2.01 -8.74
C PHE A 14 -4.26 2.22 -9.26
N ALA A 15 -5.29 1.74 -8.56
CA ALA A 15 -6.68 2.04 -8.88
C ALA A 15 -7.00 3.53 -8.71
N VAL A 16 -6.49 4.17 -7.64
CA VAL A 16 -6.65 5.62 -7.44
C VAL A 16 -5.92 6.40 -8.53
N SER A 17 -4.66 6.03 -8.80
CA SER A 17 -3.84 6.68 -9.83
C SER A 17 -4.51 6.65 -11.20
N ALA A 18 -5.01 5.49 -11.61
CA ALA A 18 -5.69 5.32 -12.90
C ALA A 18 -7.08 5.99 -12.93
N SER A 19 -7.82 6.01 -11.82
CA SER A 19 -9.14 6.67 -11.74
C SER A 19 -9.07 8.19 -11.69
N SER A 20 -7.95 8.76 -11.24
CA SER A 20 -7.80 10.20 -11.00
C SER A 20 -8.05 11.04 -12.26
N LEU A 21 -7.64 10.55 -13.43
CA LEU A 21 -7.86 11.24 -14.70
C LEU A 21 -9.36 11.33 -15.06
N PHE A 22 -10.07 10.21 -14.93
CA PHE A 22 -11.50 10.15 -15.23
C PHE A 22 -12.33 10.99 -14.26
N TYR A 23 -11.97 10.96 -12.98
CA TYR A 23 -12.62 11.76 -11.95
C TYR A 23 -12.51 13.26 -12.24
N VAL A 24 -11.31 13.74 -12.58
CA VAL A 24 -11.10 15.16 -12.89
C VAL A 24 -11.87 15.58 -14.14
N ARG A 25 -11.80 14.75 -15.19
CA ARG A 25 -12.42 15.08 -16.48
C ARG A 25 -13.94 15.10 -16.41
N TYR A 26 -14.57 14.13 -15.75
CA TYR A 26 -16.02 13.92 -15.81
C TYR A 26 -16.79 14.31 -14.55
N VAL A 27 -16.12 14.44 -13.39
CA VAL A 27 -16.76 14.88 -12.14
C VAL A 27 -16.42 16.34 -11.85
N LEU A 28 -15.16 16.75 -12.02
CA LEU A 28 -14.72 18.12 -11.74
C LEU A 28 -14.81 19.06 -12.94
N ASN A 29 -14.94 18.53 -14.17
CA ASN A 29 -14.97 19.28 -15.43
C ASN A 29 -13.77 20.23 -15.65
N ASP A 30 -12.67 20.07 -14.91
CA ASP A 30 -11.47 20.90 -15.03
C ASP A 30 -10.21 20.04 -15.03
N THR A 31 -9.67 19.80 -16.22
CA THR A 31 -8.44 18.99 -16.42
C THR A 31 -7.20 19.57 -15.75
N GLY A 32 -7.17 20.86 -15.41
CA GLY A 32 -6.07 21.48 -14.67
C GLY A 32 -5.93 20.96 -13.24
N LEU A 33 -7.03 20.49 -12.64
CA LEU A 33 -7.04 19.90 -11.30
C LEU A 33 -6.39 18.52 -11.24
N PHE A 34 -6.11 17.88 -12.38
CA PHE A 34 -5.43 16.59 -12.41
C PHE A 34 -4.04 16.69 -11.78
N THR A 35 -3.27 17.71 -12.16
CA THR A 35 -1.95 17.97 -11.57
C THR A 35 -2.05 18.20 -10.07
N VAL A 36 -3.09 18.92 -9.61
CA VAL A 36 -3.32 19.18 -8.18
C VAL A 36 -3.61 17.88 -7.42
N LEU A 37 -4.50 17.02 -7.93
CA LEU A 37 -4.81 15.74 -7.27
C LEU A 37 -3.60 14.81 -7.22
N VAL A 38 -2.83 14.73 -8.30
CA VAL A 38 -1.62 13.90 -8.37
C VAL A 38 -0.55 14.45 -7.43
N LEU A 39 -0.40 15.78 -7.35
CA LEU A 39 0.50 16.42 -6.39
C LEU A 39 0.07 16.14 -4.96
N VAL A 40 -1.22 16.28 -4.61
CA VAL A 40 -1.72 15.95 -3.27
C VAL A 40 -1.45 14.48 -2.95
N GLN A 41 -1.73 13.56 -3.87
CA GLN A 41 -1.46 12.13 -3.66
C GLN A 41 0.03 11.83 -3.44
N ASN A 42 0.91 12.33 -4.30
CA ASN A 42 2.33 11.96 -4.24
C ASN A 42 3.10 12.76 -3.18
N LEU A 43 2.87 14.07 -3.11
CA LEU A 43 3.57 14.94 -2.17
C LEU A 43 3.09 14.70 -0.74
N VAL A 44 1.78 14.74 -0.51
CA VAL A 44 1.25 14.52 0.85
C VAL A 44 1.32 13.05 1.24
N GLY A 45 1.07 12.14 0.30
CA GLY A 45 1.16 10.71 0.57
C GLY A 45 2.58 10.25 0.87
N THR A 46 3.53 10.48 -0.04
CA THR A 46 4.88 9.92 0.07
C THR A 46 5.82 10.80 0.88
N VAL A 47 5.79 12.12 0.68
CA VAL A 47 6.77 13.02 1.31
C VAL A 47 6.39 13.35 2.75
N ALA A 48 5.10 13.57 3.04
CA ALA A 48 4.69 13.86 4.41
C ALA A 48 4.66 12.62 5.32
N SER A 49 4.47 11.41 4.77
CA SER A 49 4.54 10.17 5.55
C SER A 49 5.97 9.73 5.87
N ALA A 50 6.94 10.02 5.00
CA ALA A 50 8.34 9.62 5.17
C ALA A 50 8.95 9.97 6.55
N PRO A 51 8.78 11.19 7.12
CA PRO A 51 9.28 11.50 8.46
C PRO A 51 8.41 10.93 9.60
N LEU A 52 7.13 10.66 9.36
CA LEU A 52 6.22 10.10 10.37
C LEU A 52 6.49 8.62 10.64
N VAL A 53 6.83 7.86 9.60
CA VAL A 53 6.98 6.41 9.68
C VAL A 53 8.08 5.97 10.65
N PRO A 54 9.32 6.49 10.62
CA PRO A 54 10.37 6.06 11.56
C PRO A 54 9.99 6.26 13.03
N GLY A 55 9.37 7.41 13.35
CA GLY A 55 8.93 7.73 14.71
C GLY A 55 7.80 6.83 15.20
N MET A 56 6.85 6.49 14.32
CA MET A 56 5.77 5.55 14.64
C MET A 56 6.32 4.12 14.79
N VAL A 57 7.12 3.65 13.84
CA VAL A 57 7.72 2.31 13.88
C VAL A 57 8.55 2.11 15.15
N ALA A 58 9.34 3.11 15.55
CA ALA A 58 10.14 3.03 16.78
C ALA A 58 9.30 2.92 18.06
N ARG A 59 8.11 3.54 18.11
CA ARG A 59 7.25 3.57 19.30
C ARG A 59 6.27 2.41 19.40
N ILE A 60 5.60 2.08 18.31
CA ILE A 60 4.49 1.12 18.29
C ILE A 60 4.77 -0.14 17.47
N GLY A 61 5.88 -0.18 16.74
CA GLY A 61 6.29 -1.31 15.90
C GLY A 61 5.78 -1.24 14.46
N LYS A 62 6.42 -2.01 13.57
CA LYS A 62 6.12 -2.05 12.13
C LYS A 62 4.69 -2.53 11.88
N LYS A 63 4.29 -3.65 12.48
CA LYS A 63 2.95 -4.23 12.30
C LYS A 63 1.84 -3.22 12.65
N ASN A 64 1.94 -2.58 13.81
CA ASN A 64 0.92 -1.62 14.25
C ASN A 64 0.93 -0.35 13.40
N THR A 65 2.11 0.12 12.97
CA THR A 65 2.22 1.27 12.07
C THR A 65 1.53 0.99 10.72
N PHE A 66 1.70 -0.22 10.18
CA PHE A 66 0.97 -0.66 8.98
C PHE A 66 -0.55 -0.64 9.20
N LEU A 67 -1.02 -1.21 10.32
CA LEU A 67 -2.46 -1.26 10.63
C LEU A 67 -3.07 0.14 10.78
N ILE A 68 -2.39 1.06 11.46
CA ILE A 68 -2.83 2.45 11.59
C ILE A 68 -2.85 3.15 10.23
N GLY A 69 -1.82 2.95 9.40
CA GLY A 69 -1.76 3.49 8.04
C GLY A 69 -2.92 2.99 7.17
N ALA A 70 -3.19 1.67 7.20
CA ALA A 70 -4.27 1.07 6.43
C ALA A 70 -5.65 1.54 6.92
N LEU A 71 -5.85 1.70 8.24
CA LEU A 71 -7.08 2.24 8.79
C LEU A 71 -7.27 3.72 8.43
N LEU A 72 -6.22 4.53 8.56
CA LEU A 72 -6.24 5.95 8.18
C LEU A 72 -6.56 6.11 6.69
N GLY A 73 -5.95 5.29 5.85
CA GLY A 73 -6.21 5.24 4.42
C GLY A 73 -7.65 4.86 4.09
N THR A 74 -8.18 3.83 4.76
CA THR A 74 -9.58 3.39 4.62
C THR A 74 -10.55 4.51 4.98
N CYS A 75 -10.36 5.14 6.15
CA CYS A 75 -11.19 6.26 6.58
C CYS A 75 -11.09 7.46 5.63
N GLY A 76 -9.88 7.78 5.15
CA GLY A 76 -9.65 8.85 4.19
C GLY A 76 -10.39 8.63 2.87
N TYR A 77 -10.32 7.42 2.30
CA TYR A 77 -11.04 7.09 1.07
C TYR A 77 -12.56 7.07 1.26
N LEU A 78 -13.04 6.57 2.39
CA LEU A 78 -14.46 6.60 2.72
C LEU A 78 -14.99 8.04 2.86
N LEU A 79 -14.21 8.90 3.52
CA LEU A 79 -14.53 10.32 3.66
C LEU A 79 -14.49 11.04 2.31
N PHE A 80 -13.51 10.71 1.45
CA PHE A 80 -13.44 11.23 0.08
C PHE A 80 -14.69 10.88 -0.74
N PHE A 81 -15.21 9.65 -0.61
CA PHE A 81 -16.42 9.23 -1.32
C PHE A 81 -17.64 10.09 -0.95
N TRP A 82 -17.84 10.38 0.34
CA TRP A 82 -18.97 11.17 0.82
C TRP A 82 -18.82 12.66 0.52
N VAL A 83 -17.63 13.22 0.74
CA VAL A 83 -17.37 14.67 0.67
C VAL A 83 -17.20 15.17 -0.76
N SER A 84 -16.79 14.30 -1.70
CA SER A 84 -16.55 14.65 -3.12
C SER A 84 -17.69 15.39 -3.81
N VAL A 85 -18.94 15.24 -3.33
CA VAL A 85 -20.13 15.88 -3.93
C VAL A 85 -20.31 17.33 -3.49
N TRP A 86 -19.81 17.69 -2.30
CA TRP A 86 -20.21 18.92 -1.62
C TRP A 86 -19.19 20.04 -1.77
N SER A 87 -17.90 19.71 -1.76
CA SER A 87 -16.83 20.72 -1.78
C SER A 87 -15.49 20.15 -2.23
N LEU A 88 -14.90 20.77 -3.25
CA LEU A 88 -13.58 20.40 -3.78
C LEU A 88 -12.46 20.54 -2.73
N PRO A 89 -12.32 21.67 -1.98
CA PRO A 89 -11.30 21.78 -0.93
C PRO A 89 -11.38 20.68 0.13
N VAL A 90 -12.58 20.33 0.59
CA VAL A 90 -12.75 19.29 1.62
C VAL A 90 -12.44 17.90 1.04
N ALA A 91 -12.76 17.66 -0.24
CA ALA A 91 -12.34 16.45 -0.94
C ALA A 91 -10.81 16.35 -1.07
N LEU A 92 -10.10 17.46 -1.32
CA LEU A 92 -8.64 17.48 -1.35
C LEU A 92 -8.03 17.14 0.01
N VAL A 93 -8.59 17.65 1.10
CA VAL A 93 -8.16 17.31 2.47
C VAL A 93 -8.43 15.82 2.76
N ALA A 94 -9.58 15.29 2.37
CA ALA A 94 -9.90 13.88 2.52
C ALA A 94 -8.91 12.98 1.76
N LEU A 95 -8.59 13.36 0.52
CA LEU A 95 -7.62 12.67 -0.31
C LEU A 95 -6.21 12.76 0.28
N ALA A 96 -5.83 13.90 0.86
CA ALA A 96 -4.56 14.07 1.55
C ALA A 96 -4.44 13.10 2.74
N ILE A 97 -5.49 12.98 3.57
CA ILE A 97 -5.53 12.01 4.68
C ILE A 97 -5.41 10.57 4.16
N ALA A 98 -6.16 10.22 3.12
CA ALA A 98 -6.10 8.90 2.50
C ALA A 98 -4.68 8.59 1.99
N SER A 99 -4.05 9.59 1.37
CA SER A 99 -2.71 9.49 0.80
C SER A 99 -1.64 9.31 1.89
N ILE A 100 -1.77 9.98 3.04
CA ILE A 100 -0.86 9.77 4.19
C ILE A 100 -0.96 8.31 4.66
N GLY A 101 -2.17 7.80 4.85
CA GLY A 101 -2.38 6.40 5.23
C GLY A 101 -1.77 5.42 4.22
N GLN A 102 -1.94 5.70 2.93
CA GLN A 102 -1.34 4.92 1.85
C GLN A 102 0.20 4.97 1.90
N GLY A 103 0.79 6.16 2.05
CA GLY A 103 2.23 6.35 2.14
C GLY A 103 2.84 5.61 3.32
N VAL A 104 2.25 5.74 4.51
CA VAL A 104 2.67 5.00 5.71
C VAL A 104 2.66 3.49 5.45
N THR A 105 1.57 2.99 4.87
CA THR A 105 1.40 1.56 4.57
C THR A 105 2.46 1.08 3.58
N MET A 106 2.71 1.87 2.52
CA MET A 106 3.73 1.57 1.51
C MET A 106 5.14 1.57 2.08
N THR A 107 5.53 2.55 2.91
CA THR A 107 6.86 2.58 3.51
C THR A 107 7.09 1.38 4.44
N VAL A 108 6.10 1.07 5.28
CA VAL A 108 6.21 -0.07 6.20
C VAL A 108 6.21 -1.40 5.46
N MET A 109 5.53 -1.49 4.31
CA MET A 109 5.52 -2.68 3.47
C MET A 109 6.94 -3.10 3.04
N TRP A 110 7.78 -2.16 2.62
CA TRP A 110 9.19 -2.43 2.26
C TRP A 110 10.01 -2.89 3.47
N ALA A 111 9.74 -2.33 4.66
CA ALA A 111 10.41 -2.76 5.89
C ALA A 111 10.01 -4.19 6.29
N LEU A 112 8.74 -4.57 6.10
CA LEU A 112 8.25 -5.93 6.35
C LEU A 112 8.74 -6.93 5.29
N GLU A 113 8.96 -6.49 4.05
CA GLU A 113 9.56 -7.31 2.99
C GLU A 113 10.96 -7.77 3.40
N ALA A 114 11.82 -6.84 3.82
CA ALA A 114 13.13 -7.16 4.35
C ALA A 114 13.00 -8.19 5.48
N ASP A 115 12.19 -7.90 6.51
CA ASP A 115 12.03 -8.79 7.67
C ASP A 115 11.61 -10.23 7.32
N THR A 116 10.90 -10.40 6.21
CA THR A 116 10.45 -11.72 5.75
C THR A 116 11.60 -12.54 5.17
N VAL A 117 12.61 -11.87 4.60
CA VAL A 117 13.84 -12.52 4.12
C VAL A 117 14.63 -13.10 5.29
N GLU A 118 14.83 -12.34 6.37
CA GLU A 118 15.49 -12.89 7.57
C GLU A 118 14.65 -13.99 8.23
N TYR A 119 13.33 -13.86 8.26
CA TYR A 119 12.44 -14.92 8.74
C TYR A 119 12.58 -16.23 7.93
N GLY A 120 12.78 -16.12 6.62
CA GLY A 120 13.05 -17.26 5.75
C GLY A 120 14.40 -17.93 6.06
N GLU A 121 15.45 -17.14 6.26
CA GLU A 121 16.78 -17.64 6.69
C GLU A 121 16.69 -18.36 8.04
N TYR A 122 15.92 -17.82 8.99
CA TYR A 122 15.72 -18.43 10.30
C TYR A 122 15.15 -19.85 10.25
N LEU A 123 14.11 -20.04 9.43
CA LEU A 123 13.41 -21.33 9.30
C LEU A 123 14.19 -22.36 8.50
N THR A 124 14.87 -21.92 7.43
CA THR A 124 15.51 -22.84 6.48
C THR A 124 17.00 -23.01 6.72
N GLY A 125 17.63 -22.12 7.49
CA GLY A 125 19.09 -22.07 7.66
C GLY A 125 19.85 -21.61 6.41
N VAL A 126 19.15 -21.34 5.30
CA VAL A 126 19.73 -20.91 4.03
C VAL A 126 19.15 -19.56 3.66
N ARG A 127 20.01 -18.62 3.29
CA ARG A 127 19.59 -17.29 2.87
C ARG A 127 19.10 -17.32 1.42
N ILE A 128 17.77 -17.37 1.21
CA ILE A 128 17.13 -17.41 -0.11
C ILE A 128 16.49 -16.06 -0.47
N GLU A 129 17.30 -15.00 -0.51
CA GLU A 129 16.79 -13.65 -0.79
C GLU A 129 16.28 -13.50 -2.22
N GLY A 130 17.03 -14.04 -3.18
CA GLY A 130 16.73 -13.89 -4.61
C GLY A 130 15.34 -14.41 -4.98
N LEU A 131 14.95 -15.57 -4.46
CA LEU A 131 13.60 -16.13 -4.68
C LEU A 131 12.52 -15.28 -4.01
N THR A 132 12.77 -14.83 -2.79
CA THR A 132 11.83 -14.02 -2.00
C THR A 132 11.57 -12.67 -2.68
N TYR A 133 12.62 -11.96 -3.09
CA TYR A 133 12.53 -10.70 -3.83
C TYR A 133 11.89 -10.89 -5.21
N SER A 134 12.17 -12.00 -5.90
CA SER A 134 11.55 -12.29 -7.20
C SER A 134 10.05 -12.51 -7.06
N LEU A 135 9.61 -13.30 -6.07
CA LEU A 135 8.21 -13.54 -5.79
C LEU A 135 7.48 -12.25 -5.37
N PHE A 136 8.11 -11.44 -4.52
CA PHE A 136 7.55 -10.15 -4.12
C PHE A 136 7.44 -9.18 -5.30
N SER A 137 8.47 -9.09 -6.13
CA SER A 137 8.47 -8.25 -7.34
C SER A 137 7.43 -8.69 -8.36
N PHE A 138 7.25 -9.99 -8.55
CA PHE A 138 6.17 -10.54 -9.38
C PHE A 138 4.80 -10.15 -8.83
N THR A 139 4.58 -10.39 -7.53
CA THR A 139 3.35 -10.00 -6.82
C THR A 139 3.06 -8.51 -6.99
N ARG A 140 4.10 -7.67 -6.93
CA ARG A 140 3.97 -6.23 -7.11
C ARG A 140 3.48 -5.88 -8.50
N LYS A 141 4.10 -6.44 -9.55
CA LYS A 141 3.68 -6.22 -10.94
C LYS A 141 2.24 -6.66 -11.17
N CYS A 142 1.82 -7.80 -10.59
CA CYS A 142 0.44 -8.25 -10.65
C CYS A 142 -0.51 -7.24 -9.97
N GLY A 143 -0.19 -6.78 -8.76
CA GLY A 143 -1.01 -5.80 -8.05
C GLY A 143 -1.14 -4.48 -8.81
N GLN A 144 -0.06 -4.01 -9.45
CA GLN A 144 -0.06 -2.81 -10.29
C GLN A 144 -0.91 -2.97 -11.55
N ALA A 145 -0.78 -4.10 -12.25
CA ALA A 145 -1.56 -4.38 -13.45
C ALA A 145 -3.05 -4.53 -13.15
N ILE A 146 -3.40 -5.23 -12.07
CA ILE A 146 -4.78 -5.38 -11.61
C ILE A 146 -5.33 -4.02 -11.15
N GLY A 147 -4.60 -3.30 -10.28
CA GLY A 147 -5.02 -1.99 -9.79
C GLY A 147 -5.25 -0.98 -10.91
N GLY A 148 -4.33 -0.90 -11.87
CA GLY A 148 -4.44 0.02 -13.00
C GLY A 148 -5.56 -0.32 -13.99
N SER A 149 -5.99 -1.59 -14.05
CA SER A 149 -7.05 -2.03 -14.99
C SER A 149 -8.46 -1.95 -14.41
N ILE A 150 -8.64 -2.02 -13.08
CA ILE A 150 -9.96 -1.94 -12.44
C ILE A 150 -10.80 -0.75 -12.91
N PRO A 151 -10.27 0.49 -12.99
CA PRO A 151 -11.07 1.63 -13.42
C PRO A 151 -11.57 1.46 -14.86
N ALA A 152 -10.75 0.91 -15.75
CA ALA A 152 -11.14 0.63 -17.13
C ALA A 152 -12.27 -0.42 -17.21
N PHE A 153 -12.22 -1.47 -16.39
CA PHE A 153 -13.31 -2.45 -16.29
C PHE A 153 -14.60 -1.84 -15.77
N ILE A 154 -14.54 -1.04 -14.71
CA ILE A 154 -15.71 -0.35 -14.14
C ILE A 154 -16.34 0.57 -15.19
N LEU A 155 -15.51 1.33 -15.91
CA LEU A 155 -15.97 2.21 -16.99
C LEU A 155 -16.65 1.43 -18.12
N GLY A 156 -16.04 0.32 -18.56
CA GLY A 156 -16.59 -0.55 -19.60
C GLY A 156 -17.95 -1.14 -19.20
N LEU A 157 -18.11 -1.58 -17.95
CA LEU A 157 -19.38 -2.10 -17.43
C LEU A 157 -20.44 -1.01 -17.25
N SER A 158 -20.03 0.22 -16.93
CA SER A 158 -20.95 1.35 -16.76
C SER A 158 -21.46 1.95 -18.07
N GLY A 159 -20.94 1.50 -19.23
CA GLY A 159 -21.33 2.04 -20.53
C GLY A 159 -20.63 3.35 -20.90
N TYR A 160 -19.40 3.56 -20.43
CA TYR A 160 -18.61 4.76 -20.71
C TYR A 160 -18.42 5.01 -22.22
N ILE A 161 -18.74 6.23 -22.67
CA ILE A 161 -18.50 6.68 -24.05
C ILE A 161 -17.58 7.90 -24.03
N ALA A 162 -16.41 7.81 -24.66
CA ALA A 162 -15.42 8.88 -24.61
C ALA A 162 -15.93 10.21 -25.22
N ASN A 163 -15.51 11.33 -24.63
CA ASN A 163 -15.75 12.69 -25.12
C ASN A 163 -17.22 13.13 -25.20
N GLN A 164 -18.11 12.48 -24.47
CA GLN A 164 -19.50 12.87 -24.33
C GLN A 164 -19.87 13.11 -22.86
N ALA A 165 -21.01 13.75 -22.63
CA ALA A 165 -21.58 13.83 -21.28
C ALA A 165 -21.91 12.41 -20.79
N GLN A 166 -21.45 12.08 -19.59
CA GLN A 166 -21.61 10.75 -19.02
C GLN A 166 -22.94 10.62 -18.28
N THR A 167 -23.50 9.41 -18.26
CA THR A 167 -24.71 9.14 -17.49
C THR A 167 -24.42 9.15 -15.98
N PRO A 168 -25.43 9.32 -15.12
CA PRO A 168 -25.26 9.24 -13.67
C PRO A 168 -24.61 7.93 -13.21
N GLU A 169 -24.87 6.82 -13.90
CA GLU A 169 -24.30 5.50 -13.61
C GLU A 169 -22.78 5.48 -13.84
N VAL A 170 -22.31 6.05 -14.95
CA VAL A 170 -20.87 6.16 -15.24
C VAL A 170 -20.17 7.08 -14.23
N ILE A 171 -20.80 8.20 -13.87
CA ILE A 171 -20.27 9.11 -12.86
C ILE A 171 -20.15 8.39 -11.50
N MET A 172 -21.16 7.61 -11.12
CA MET A 172 -21.10 6.78 -9.91
C MET A 172 -20.01 5.72 -9.99
N GLY A 173 -19.83 5.09 -11.15
CA GLY A 173 -18.73 4.15 -11.42
C GLY A 173 -17.36 4.77 -11.19
N ILE A 174 -17.13 5.97 -11.74
CA ILE A 174 -15.88 6.73 -11.56
C ILE A 174 -15.63 7.07 -10.08
N ARG A 175 -16.67 7.51 -9.37
CA ARG A 175 -16.57 7.82 -7.93
C ARG A 175 -16.28 6.59 -7.09
N THR A 176 -16.87 5.45 -7.46
CA THR A 176 -16.64 4.16 -6.82
C THR A 176 -15.21 3.67 -7.08
N SER A 177 -14.69 3.84 -8.29
CA SER A 177 -13.35 3.38 -8.66
C SER A 177 -12.23 4.15 -7.96
N ILE A 178 -12.39 5.47 -7.77
CA ILE A 178 -11.37 6.31 -7.10
C ILE A 178 -11.44 6.22 -5.57
N ALA A 179 -12.57 5.80 -4.98
CA ALA A 179 -12.78 5.87 -3.53
C ALA A 179 -13.14 4.52 -2.89
N LEU A 180 -14.23 3.87 -3.32
CA LEU A 180 -14.73 2.65 -2.68
C LEU A 180 -13.85 1.43 -2.97
N VAL A 181 -13.37 1.29 -4.21
CA VAL A 181 -12.42 0.23 -4.58
C VAL A 181 -11.17 0.29 -3.70
N PRO A 182 -10.41 1.41 -3.66
CA PRO A 182 -9.22 1.50 -2.83
C PRO A 182 -9.53 1.36 -1.34
N CYS A 183 -10.68 1.87 -0.85
CA CYS A 183 -11.15 1.65 0.52
C CYS A 183 -11.29 0.16 0.85
N GLY A 184 -11.95 -0.62 -0.01
CA GLY A 184 -12.15 -2.06 0.20
C GLY A 184 -10.83 -2.85 0.22
N PHE A 185 -9.92 -2.54 -0.71
CA PHE A 185 -8.60 -3.19 -0.75
C PHE A 185 -7.71 -2.79 0.43
N MET A 186 -7.79 -1.54 0.90
CA MET A 186 -7.05 -1.08 2.08
C MET A 186 -7.56 -1.77 3.35
N LEU A 187 -8.87 -1.91 3.48
CA LEU A 187 -9.49 -2.65 4.59
C LEU A 187 -9.13 -4.14 4.55
N LEU A 188 -9.11 -4.74 3.35
CA LEU A 188 -8.68 -6.13 3.19
C LEU A 188 -7.21 -6.32 3.58
N ALA A 189 -6.33 -5.38 3.20
CA ALA A 189 -4.93 -5.38 3.63
C ALA A 189 -4.79 -5.28 5.16
N PHE A 190 -5.62 -4.44 5.80
CA PHE A 190 -5.68 -4.33 7.26
C PHE A 190 -6.03 -5.67 7.91
N VAL A 191 -7.09 -6.35 7.45
CA VAL A 191 -7.53 -7.64 7.99
C VAL A 191 -6.45 -8.70 7.81
N ILE A 192 -5.81 -8.78 6.65
CA ILE A 192 -4.76 -9.77 6.38
C ILE A 192 -3.54 -9.55 7.28
N ILE A 193 -3.10 -8.30 7.42
CA ILE A 193 -1.92 -7.97 8.24
C ILE A 193 -2.23 -8.04 9.74
N TRP A 194 -3.49 -7.93 10.14
CA TRP A 194 -3.89 -8.17 11.53
C TRP A 194 -3.48 -9.57 12.00
N PHE A 195 -3.67 -10.59 11.15
CA PHE A 195 -3.25 -11.97 11.42
C PHE A 195 -1.77 -12.24 11.14
N TYR A 196 -0.99 -11.22 10.78
CA TYR A 196 0.43 -11.39 10.51
C TYR A 196 1.20 -11.80 11.76
N PRO A 197 1.92 -12.94 11.74
CA PRO A 197 2.55 -13.51 12.95
C PRO A 197 3.88 -12.87 13.32
N LEU A 198 4.50 -12.10 12.41
CA LEU A 198 5.78 -11.46 12.65
C LEU A 198 5.56 -10.12 13.34
N THR A 199 5.93 -10.06 14.62
CA THR A 199 5.96 -8.82 15.42
C THR A 199 7.40 -8.36 15.58
N ASP A 200 7.64 -7.08 15.88
CA ASP A 200 9.00 -6.57 16.08
C ASP A 200 9.76 -7.29 17.20
N LYS A 201 9.06 -7.79 18.22
CA LYS A 201 9.65 -8.62 19.28
C LYS A 201 10.19 -9.93 18.71
N LYS A 202 9.33 -10.67 18.00
CA LYS A 202 9.70 -11.93 17.34
C LYS A 202 10.80 -11.73 16.31
N PHE A 203 10.78 -10.60 15.59
CA PHE A 203 11.82 -10.26 14.63
C PHE A 203 13.18 -10.05 15.32
N LYS A 204 13.23 -9.31 16.43
CA LYS A 204 14.47 -9.11 17.20
C LYS A 204 15.04 -10.42 17.73
N GLU A 205 14.19 -11.32 18.24
CA GLU A 205 14.60 -12.65 18.70
C GLU A 205 15.27 -13.45 17.56
N ILE A 206 14.66 -13.42 16.38
CA ILE A 206 15.18 -14.10 15.19
C ILE A 206 16.55 -13.57 14.75
N VAL A 207 16.71 -12.24 14.71
CA VAL A 207 17.99 -11.63 14.33
C VAL A 207 19.10 -12.04 15.30
N VAL A 208 18.84 -12.03 16.61
CA VAL A 208 19.80 -12.46 17.63
C VAL A 208 20.17 -13.94 17.46
N GLU A 209 19.19 -14.80 17.16
CA GLU A 209 19.45 -16.22 16.99
C GLU A 209 20.25 -16.53 15.72
N ILE A 210 19.97 -15.83 14.61
CA ILE A 210 20.77 -15.93 13.38
C ILE A 210 22.23 -15.53 13.64
N ASP A 211 22.47 -14.41 14.34
CA ASP A 211 23.81 -13.96 14.67
C ASP A 211 24.57 -14.95 15.57
N ASN A 212 23.87 -15.57 16.54
CA ASN A 212 24.46 -16.59 17.39
C ASN A 212 24.85 -17.84 16.57
N ARG A 213 24.00 -18.30 15.64
CA ARG A 213 24.31 -19.44 14.75
C ARG A 213 25.55 -19.14 13.90
N LYS A 214 25.66 -17.92 13.36
CA LYS A 214 26.84 -17.50 12.58
C LYS A 214 28.12 -17.49 13.40
N LYS A 215 28.08 -16.99 14.64
CA LYS A 215 29.24 -17.00 15.55
C LYS A 215 29.71 -18.42 15.87
N VAL A 216 28.78 -19.34 16.15
CA VAL A 216 29.11 -20.75 16.44
C VAL A 216 29.73 -21.43 15.21
N GLN A 217 29.18 -21.22 14.02
CA GLN A 217 29.78 -21.73 12.77
C GLN A 217 31.19 -21.17 12.53
N GLN A 218 31.40 -19.87 12.76
CA GLN A 218 32.70 -19.24 12.59
C GLN A 218 33.75 -19.81 13.57
N GLN A 219 33.36 -20.05 14.83
CA GLN A 219 34.23 -20.68 15.82
C GLN A 219 34.61 -22.10 15.42
N LEU A 220 33.65 -22.92 15.00
CA LEU A 220 33.92 -24.28 14.51
C LEU A 220 34.88 -24.30 13.30
N ILE A 221 34.72 -23.36 12.37
CA ILE A 221 35.65 -23.22 11.23
C ILE A 221 37.05 -22.87 11.72
N ASN A 222 37.16 -21.90 12.63
CA ASN A 222 38.45 -21.49 13.19
C ASN A 222 39.15 -22.66 13.90
N ASP A 223 38.42 -23.43 14.71
CA ASP A 223 38.93 -24.61 15.44
C ASP A 223 39.40 -25.75 14.51
N ILE A 224 38.80 -25.89 13.32
CA ILE A 224 39.23 -26.88 12.31
C ILE A 224 40.48 -26.40 11.56
N THR A 225 40.67 -25.09 11.43
CA THR A 225 41.77 -24.49 10.67
C THR A 225 43.03 -24.18 11.50
N SER A 226 42.96 -24.27 12.83
CA SER A 226 44.07 -24.08 13.77
C SER A 226 44.78 -25.38 14.11
#